data_AF-A0A2W5XDK9-F1
#
_entry.id   AF-A0A2W5XDK9-F1
#
_cell.length_a   1.000
_cell.length_b   1.000
_cell.length_c   1.000
_cell.angle_alpha   90.00
_cell.angle_beta   90.00
_cell.angle_gamma   90.00
#
_symmetry.space_group_name_H-M   'P 1'
#
loop_
_entity.id
_entity.type
_entity.pdbx_description
1 polymer ?
#
loop_
_entity_poly.entity_id
_entity_poly.type
_entity_poly.pdbx_seq_one_letter_code
_entity_poly.pdbx_strand_id
1 'polypeptide(L)'
;MLSIETIAAIASVGTLFVLGAGAIAAVVQLRHVRNSYQLDALLSLQKDFKSSEIQTALCYVQEELPEKLSEKSYRDELEVLGFINMTKHPELVVCNWFNEIGTLIKNDLVSTHLFMELFGKLVVYYWKILTPVIAIVRRNRGDWQYHDFEYLAIHAAAWLKAYPRGRFDPRLKRDRLHDPFAELDQTPITATQCE
;
A
#
# COMPACT_ATOMS: atom_id res chain seq x y z
N MET A 1 -43.77 -39.71 35.42
CA MET A 1 -43.62 -39.65 33.94
C MET A 1 -43.39 -38.19 33.56
N LEU A 2 -42.42 -37.90 32.70
CA LEU A 2 -42.21 -36.54 32.19
C LEU A 2 -43.45 -36.11 31.39
N SER A 3 -43.92 -34.88 31.61
CA SER A 3 -45.02 -34.30 30.83
C SER A 3 -44.57 -34.03 29.39
N ILE A 4 -45.50 -34.16 28.43
CA ILE A 4 -45.28 -33.85 27.00
C ILE A 4 -44.78 -32.41 26.84
N GLU A 5 -45.25 -31.49 27.69
CA GLU A 5 -44.81 -30.09 27.70
C GLU A 5 -43.33 -29.95 28.07
N THR A 6 -42.83 -30.75 29.01
CA THR A 6 -41.41 -30.74 29.40
C THR A 6 -40.53 -31.27 28.27
N ILE A 7 -40.98 -32.30 27.55
CA ILE A 7 -40.27 -32.85 26.39
C ILE A 7 -40.22 -31.84 25.25
N ALA A 8 -41.34 -31.17 24.96
CA ALA A 8 -41.41 -30.11 23.95
C ALA A 8 -40.51 -28.91 24.31
N ALA A 9 -40.50 -28.49 25.58
CA ALA A 9 -39.63 -27.42 26.06
C ALA A 9 -38.14 -27.79 25.89
N ILE A 10 -37.75 -29.01 26.29
CA ILE A 10 -36.37 -29.50 26.11
C ILE A 10 -35.98 -29.56 24.63
N ALA A 11 -36.88 -30.04 23.76
CA ALA A 11 -36.64 -30.09 22.32
C ALA A 11 -36.40 -28.69 21.73
N SER A 12 -37.24 -27.71 22.10
CA SER A 12 -37.10 -26.33 21.62
C SER A 12 -35.78 -25.67 22.04
N VAL A 13 -35.37 -25.88 23.29
CA VAL A 13 -34.06 -25.43 23.80
C VAL A 13 -32.92 -26.11 23.04
N GLY A 14 -33.01 -27.43 22.81
CA GLY A 14 -32.04 -28.18 22.02
C GLY A 14 -31.89 -27.64 20.60
N THR A 15 -33.01 -27.33 19.92
CA THR A 15 -32.98 -26.71 18.58
C THR A 15 -32.32 -25.35 18.60
N LEU A 16 -32.62 -24.50 19.58
CA LEU A 16 -31.98 -23.18 19.73
C LEU A 16 -30.47 -23.30 19.88
N PHE A 17 -29.98 -24.27 20.68
CA PHE A 17 -28.55 -24.51 20.83
C PHE A 17 -27.90 -24.95 19.52
N VAL A 18 -28.53 -25.86 18.77
CA VAL A 18 -28.00 -26.31 17.47
C VAL A 18 -27.93 -25.16 16.47
N LEU A 19 -28.98 -24.34 16.38
CA LEU A 19 -29.00 -23.16 15.50
C LEU A 19 -27.96 -22.12 15.93
N GLY A 20 -27.83 -21.86 17.24
CA GLY A 20 -26.83 -20.95 17.78
C GLY A 20 -25.41 -21.40 17.51
N ALA A 21 -25.11 -22.69 17.74
CA ALA A 21 -23.81 -23.28 17.43
C ALA A 21 -23.51 -23.23 15.93
N GLY A 22 -24.51 -23.51 15.08
CA GLY A 22 -24.39 -23.40 13.62
C GLY A 22 -24.08 -21.97 13.16
N ALA A 23 -24.76 -20.97 13.72
CA ALA A 23 -24.50 -19.56 13.41
C ALA A 23 -23.09 -19.13 13.82
N ILE A 24 -22.62 -19.54 15.01
CA ILE A 24 -21.25 -19.25 15.46
C ILE A 24 -20.23 -19.90 14.53
N ALA A 25 -20.43 -21.18 14.17
CA ALA A 25 -19.55 -21.88 13.24
C ALA A 25 -19.50 -21.20 11.87
N ALA A 26 -20.64 -20.74 11.33
CA ALA A 26 -20.70 -20.01 10.08
C ALA A 26 -19.95 -18.67 10.14
N VAL A 27 -20.07 -17.92 11.24
CA VAL A 27 -19.31 -16.67 11.45
C VAL A 27 -17.80 -16.94 11.50
N VAL A 28 -17.37 -18.00 12.19
CA VAL A 28 -15.96 -18.40 12.24
C VAL A 28 -15.46 -18.79 10.85
N GLN A 29 -16.24 -19.55 10.08
CA GLN A 29 -15.91 -19.91 8.69
C GLN A 29 -15.76 -18.66 7.81
N LEU A 30 -16.66 -17.69 7.91
CA LEU A 30 -16.57 -16.42 7.16
C LEU A 30 -15.29 -15.64 7.51
N ARG A 31 -14.87 -15.64 8.78
CA ARG A 31 -13.61 -15.01 9.19
C ARG A 31 -12.39 -15.70 8.58
N HIS A 32 -12.37 -17.04 8.56
CA HIS A 32 -11.29 -17.78 7.92
C HIS A 32 -11.20 -17.49 6.43
N VAL A 33 -12.34 -17.50 5.72
CA VAL A 33 -12.41 -17.16 4.29
C VAL A 33 -11.91 -15.74 4.03
N ARG A 34 -12.30 -14.76 4.85
CA ARG A 34 -11.82 -13.37 4.73
C ARG A 34 -10.31 -13.28 4.90
N ASN A 35 -9.73 -14.00 5.87
CA ASN A 35 -8.29 -14.00 6.09
C ASN A 35 -7.53 -14.61 4.90
N SER A 36 -8.06 -15.66 4.28
CA SER A 36 -7.49 -16.24 3.06
C SER A 36 -7.46 -15.24 1.91
N TYR A 37 -8.57 -14.53 1.65
CA TYR A 37 -8.60 -13.51 0.58
C TYR A 37 -7.62 -12.36 0.81
N GLN A 38 -7.42 -11.93 2.07
CA GLN A 38 -6.44 -10.88 2.38
C GLN A 38 -5.00 -11.34 2.10
N LEU A 39 -4.69 -12.61 2.32
CA LEU A 39 -3.38 -13.17 2.01
C LEU A 39 -3.16 -13.23 0.49
N ASP A 40 -4.14 -13.68 -0.27
CA ASP A 40 -4.06 -13.75 -1.74
C ASP A 40 -3.88 -12.35 -2.35
N ALA A 41 -4.62 -11.35 -1.86
CA ALA A 41 -4.48 -9.97 -2.30
C ALA A 41 -3.08 -9.41 -2.01
N LEU A 42 -2.52 -9.71 -0.82
CA LEU A 42 -1.16 -9.30 -0.46
C LEU A 42 -0.11 -9.97 -1.35
N LEU A 43 -0.26 -11.27 -1.65
CA LEU A 43 0.64 -12.01 -2.51
C LEU A 43 0.60 -11.49 -3.94
N SER A 44 -0.58 -11.15 -4.47
CA SER A 44 -0.72 -10.49 -5.77
C SER A 44 0.01 -9.15 -5.78
N LEU A 45 -0.23 -8.31 -4.78
CA LEU A 45 0.44 -7.01 -4.65
C LEU A 45 1.97 -7.16 -4.60
N GLN A 46 2.47 -8.16 -3.86
CA GLN A 46 3.90 -8.42 -3.79
C GLN A 46 4.46 -8.91 -5.14
N LYS A 47 3.71 -9.73 -5.87
CA LYS A 47 4.08 -10.18 -7.21
C LYS A 47 4.13 -9.01 -8.19
N ASP A 48 3.11 -8.15 -8.17
CA ASP A 48 3.02 -6.98 -9.03
C ASP A 48 4.14 -5.98 -8.72
N PHE A 49 4.42 -5.76 -7.43
CA PHE A 49 5.55 -4.94 -6.99
C PHE A 49 6.88 -5.47 -7.52
N LYS A 50 7.07 -6.79 -7.56
CA LYS A 50 8.29 -7.43 -8.06
C LYS A 50 8.36 -7.54 -9.59
N SER A 51 7.32 -7.11 -10.30
CA SER A 51 7.33 -7.13 -11.76
C SER A 51 8.40 -6.20 -12.30
N SER A 52 9.01 -6.58 -13.43
CA SER A 52 10.02 -5.74 -14.08
C SER A 52 9.45 -4.38 -14.49
N GLU A 53 8.19 -4.33 -14.92
CA GLU A 53 7.50 -3.10 -15.31
C GLU A 53 7.45 -2.09 -14.15
N ILE A 54 6.98 -2.51 -12.97
CA ILE A 54 6.91 -1.64 -11.80
C ILE A 54 8.31 -1.26 -11.33
N GLN A 55 9.26 -2.20 -11.27
CA GLN A 55 10.63 -1.90 -10.82
C GLN A 55 11.31 -0.88 -11.74
N THR A 56 11.20 -1.04 -13.07
CA THR A 56 11.76 -0.08 -14.04
C THR A 56 11.09 1.29 -13.92
N ALA A 57 9.77 1.34 -13.76
CA ALA A 57 9.04 2.59 -13.57
C ALA A 57 9.42 3.30 -12.26
N LEU A 58 9.63 2.54 -11.18
CA LEU A 58 10.10 3.07 -9.89
C LEU A 58 11.51 3.68 -10.02
N CYS A 59 12.45 2.98 -10.67
CA CYS A 59 13.78 3.52 -10.96
C CYS A 59 13.70 4.81 -11.79
N TYR A 60 12.90 4.83 -12.86
CA TYR A 60 12.70 6.01 -13.69
C TYR A 60 12.21 7.22 -12.87
N VAL A 61 11.24 7.00 -11.97
CA VAL A 61 10.71 8.05 -11.10
C VAL A 61 11.78 8.62 -10.16
N GLN A 62 12.72 7.80 -9.70
CA GLN A 62 13.79 8.22 -8.81
C GLN A 62 14.92 8.94 -9.54
N GLU A 63 15.30 8.45 -10.71
CA GLU A 63 16.54 8.85 -11.39
C GLU A 63 16.29 9.88 -12.49
N GLU A 64 15.29 9.67 -13.35
CA GLU A 64 15.12 10.44 -14.60
C GLU A 64 14.01 11.49 -14.51
N LEU A 65 12.94 11.21 -13.76
CA LEU A 65 11.77 12.08 -13.69
C LEU A 65 12.09 13.53 -13.25
N PRO A 66 12.96 13.80 -12.26
CA PRO A 66 13.27 15.18 -11.86
C PRO A 66 13.86 16.02 -13.01
N GLU A 67 14.72 15.43 -13.83
CA GLU A 67 15.29 16.08 -15.00
C GLU A 67 14.21 16.27 -16.08
N LYS A 68 13.45 15.22 -16.40
CA LYS A 68 12.39 15.25 -17.42
C LYS A 68 11.30 16.27 -17.12
N LEU A 69 10.93 16.44 -15.85
CA LEU A 69 9.97 17.45 -15.43
C LEU A 69 10.44 18.89 -15.67
N SER A 70 11.74 19.12 -15.86
CA SER A 70 12.26 20.44 -16.23
C SER A 70 11.93 20.80 -17.69
N GLU A 71 11.75 19.80 -18.55
CA GLU A 71 11.40 19.97 -19.96
C GLU A 71 9.91 20.38 -20.10
N LYS A 72 9.64 21.49 -20.81
CA LYS A 72 8.26 21.97 -20.99
C LYS A 72 7.41 21.01 -21.83
N SER A 73 7.97 20.48 -22.91
CA SER A 73 7.30 19.51 -23.80
C SER A 73 6.78 18.30 -23.03
N TYR A 74 7.59 17.78 -22.11
CA TYR A 74 7.22 16.66 -21.27
C TYR A 74 6.03 16.98 -20.35
N ARG A 75 6.01 18.17 -19.74
CA ARG A 75 4.87 18.62 -18.93
C ARG A 75 3.61 18.84 -19.76
N ASP A 76 3.75 19.36 -20.98
CA ASP A 76 2.61 19.58 -21.88
C ASP A 76 1.94 18.24 -22.27
N GLU A 77 2.73 17.18 -22.47
CA GLU A 77 2.19 15.82 -22.74
C GLU A 77 1.35 15.28 -21.58
N LEU A 78 1.73 15.58 -20.33
CA LEU A 78 0.99 15.18 -19.12
C LEU A 78 -0.34 15.91 -18.94
N GLU A 79 -0.48 17.12 -19.48
CA GLU A 79 -1.71 17.91 -19.39
C GLU A 79 -2.81 17.41 -20.35
N VAL A 80 -2.46 16.55 -21.32
CA VAL A 80 -3.42 16.08 -22.33
C VAL A 80 -4.57 15.28 -21.70
N LEU A 81 -5.79 15.68 -22.05
CA LEU A 81 -7.01 14.92 -21.76
C LEU A 81 -7.10 13.72 -22.70
N GLY A 82 -6.88 12.51 -22.18
CA GLY A 82 -6.95 11.28 -22.95
C GLY A 82 -6.01 10.18 -22.45
N PHE A 83 -5.78 9.17 -23.29
CA PHE A 83 -4.82 8.11 -23.02
C PHE A 83 -3.40 8.62 -23.24
N ILE A 84 -2.64 8.74 -22.15
CA ILE A 84 -1.22 9.08 -22.20
C ILE A 84 -0.42 7.80 -22.47
N ASN A 85 0.62 7.89 -23.30
CA ASN A 85 1.48 6.75 -23.58
C ASN A 85 2.35 6.42 -22.36
N MET A 86 2.03 5.34 -21.65
CA MET A 86 2.75 4.91 -20.44
C MET A 86 4.19 4.46 -20.69
N THR A 87 4.55 4.12 -21.94
CA THR A 87 5.95 3.83 -22.30
C THR A 87 6.80 5.10 -22.29
N LYS A 88 6.20 6.26 -22.61
CA LYS A 88 6.86 7.58 -22.50
C LYS A 88 6.73 8.20 -21.11
N HIS A 89 5.71 7.80 -20.37
CA HIS A 89 5.41 8.28 -19.04
C HIS A 89 5.33 7.13 -18.00
N PRO A 90 6.47 6.47 -17.67
CA PRO A 90 6.50 5.39 -16.69
C PRO A 90 6.02 5.82 -15.29
N GLU A 91 6.15 7.09 -14.93
CA GLU A 91 5.67 7.66 -13.69
C GLU A 91 4.15 7.49 -13.51
N LEU A 92 3.38 7.45 -14.62
CA LEU A 92 1.95 7.20 -14.57
C LEU A 92 1.64 5.75 -14.22
N VAL A 93 2.51 4.80 -14.57
CA VAL A 93 2.40 3.40 -14.14
C VAL A 93 2.50 3.33 -12.61
N VAL A 94 3.46 4.04 -12.02
CA VAL A 94 3.63 4.11 -10.56
C VAL A 94 2.42 4.77 -9.89
N CYS A 95 1.94 5.90 -10.43
CA CYS A 95 0.74 6.57 -9.93
C CYS A 95 -0.51 5.67 -9.99
N ASN A 96 -0.72 4.96 -11.11
CA ASN A 96 -1.84 4.04 -11.27
C ASN A 96 -1.75 2.88 -10.26
N TRP A 97 -0.56 2.28 -10.12
CA TRP A 97 -0.33 1.18 -9.20
C TRP A 97 -0.62 1.58 -7.75
N PHE A 98 -0.10 2.71 -7.27
CA PHE A 98 -0.42 3.19 -5.92
C PHE A 98 -1.89 3.58 -5.75
N ASN A 99 -2.53 4.11 -6.79
CA ASN A 99 -3.96 4.46 -6.73
C ASN A 99 -4.85 3.21 -6.63
N GLU A 100 -4.53 2.16 -7.38
CA GLU A 100 -5.20 0.86 -7.27
C GLU A 100 -5.05 0.28 -5.87
N ILE A 101 -3.84 0.30 -5.31
CA ILE A 101 -3.60 -0.13 -3.93
C ILE A 101 -4.40 0.71 -2.92
N GLY A 102 -4.43 2.02 -3.10
CA GLY A 102 -5.23 2.92 -2.28
C GLY A 102 -6.71 2.51 -2.29
N THR A 103 -7.23 2.16 -3.47
CA THR A 103 -8.60 1.66 -3.65
C THR A 103 -8.81 0.36 -2.87
N LEU A 104 -7.90 -0.61 -2.97
CA LEU A 104 -8.00 -1.89 -2.27
C LEU A 104 -8.00 -1.73 -0.75
N ILE A 105 -7.16 -0.83 -0.23
CA ILE A 105 -7.03 -0.54 1.19
C ILE A 105 -8.27 0.19 1.71
N LYS A 106 -8.73 1.21 0.99
CA LYS A 106 -9.93 2.00 1.34
C LYS A 106 -11.20 1.13 1.43
N ASN A 107 -11.24 0.02 0.68
CA ASN A 107 -12.35 -0.93 0.68
C ASN A 107 -12.12 -2.16 1.60
N ASP A 108 -11.13 -2.12 2.50
CA ASP A 108 -10.80 -3.20 3.45
C ASP A 108 -10.48 -4.57 2.82
N LEU A 109 -10.08 -4.58 1.53
CA LEU A 109 -9.66 -5.79 0.81
C LEU A 109 -8.24 -6.18 1.16
N VAL A 110 -7.38 -5.20 1.43
CA VAL A 110 -6.02 -5.38 1.94
C VAL A 110 -5.94 -4.83 3.35
N SER A 111 -5.26 -5.56 4.24
CA SER A 111 -5.03 -5.10 5.61
C SER A 111 -4.19 -3.82 5.60
N THR A 112 -4.84 -2.69 5.89
CA THR A 112 -4.18 -1.38 6.03
C THR A 112 -2.95 -1.47 6.92
N HIS A 113 -3.08 -2.14 8.05
CA HIS A 113 -2.02 -2.22 9.06
C HIS A 113 -0.76 -2.92 8.56
N LEU A 114 -0.93 -4.07 7.93
CA LEU A 114 0.17 -4.86 7.37
C LEU A 114 0.82 -4.11 6.20
N PHE A 115 0.01 -3.49 5.35
CA PHE A 115 0.50 -2.72 4.22
C PHE A 115 1.35 -1.52 4.68
N MET A 116 0.88 -0.74 5.65
CA MET A 116 1.60 0.44 6.15
C MET A 116 2.93 0.07 6.81
N GLU A 117 3.01 -1.09 7.47
CA GLU A 117 4.26 -1.59 8.05
C GLU A 117 5.30 -1.95 6.99
N LEU A 118 4.86 -2.57 5.88
CA LEU A 118 5.75 -3.00 4.80
C LEU A 118 6.13 -1.85 3.85
N PHE A 119 5.15 -1.02 3.47
CA PHE A 119 5.28 -0.07 2.36
C PHE A 119 5.06 1.39 2.76
N GLY A 120 4.67 1.69 4.01
CA GLY A 120 4.31 3.06 4.40
C GLY A 120 5.42 4.09 4.14
N LYS A 121 6.69 3.73 4.39
CA LYS A 121 7.84 4.60 4.07
C LYS A 121 7.97 4.85 2.56
N LEU A 122 7.78 3.80 1.77
CA LEU A 122 7.88 3.83 0.31
C LEU A 122 6.80 4.75 -0.27
N VAL A 123 5.54 4.58 0.17
CA VAL A 123 4.41 5.41 -0.26
C VAL A 123 4.69 6.89 -0.02
N VAL A 124 5.10 7.26 1.21
CA VAL A 124 5.36 8.67 1.55
C VAL A 124 6.51 9.25 0.71
N TYR A 125 7.52 8.45 0.43
CA TYR A 125 8.64 8.85 -0.41
C TYR A 125 8.19 9.11 -1.85
N TYR A 126 7.50 8.16 -2.49
CA TYR A 126 7.05 8.32 -3.87
C TYR A 126 5.97 9.39 -4.04
N TRP A 127 5.08 9.55 -3.06
CA TRP A 127 4.09 10.63 -3.07
C TRP A 127 4.76 12.00 -3.20
N LYS A 128 5.85 12.24 -2.47
CA LYS A 128 6.59 13.52 -2.54
C LYS A 128 7.19 13.77 -3.92
N ILE A 129 7.77 12.73 -4.53
CA ILE A 129 8.39 12.83 -5.86
C ILE A 129 7.34 13.04 -6.95
N LEU A 130 6.21 12.34 -6.85
CA LEU A 130 5.15 12.35 -7.87
C LEU A 130 4.15 13.50 -7.69
N THR A 131 4.19 14.23 -6.57
CA THR A 131 3.29 15.38 -6.32
C THR A 131 3.28 16.39 -7.49
N PRO A 132 4.42 16.81 -8.08
CA PRO A 132 4.42 17.74 -9.21
C PRO A 132 3.73 17.15 -10.46
N VAL A 133 3.94 15.87 -10.75
CA VAL A 133 3.27 15.16 -11.87
C VAL A 133 1.76 15.18 -11.65
N ILE A 134 1.31 14.76 -10.47
CA ILE A 134 -0.11 14.69 -10.11
C ILE A 134 -0.74 16.08 -10.18
N ALA A 135 -0.04 17.11 -9.70
CA ALA A 135 -0.51 18.49 -9.78
C ALA A 135 -0.71 18.96 -11.24
N ILE A 136 0.19 18.59 -12.15
CA ILE A 136 0.07 18.88 -13.60
C ILE A 136 -1.17 18.17 -14.17
N VAL A 137 -1.28 16.86 -13.95
CA VAL A 137 -2.39 16.05 -14.48
C VAL A 137 -3.76 16.53 -13.96
N ARG A 138 -3.83 16.94 -12.68
CA ARG A 138 -5.07 17.45 -12.05
C ARG A 138 -5.56 18.77 -12.63
N ARG A 139 -4.70 19.58 -13.28
CA ARG A 139 -5.10 20.87 -13.89
C ARG A 139 -6.29 20.72 -14.85
N ASN A 140 -6.25 19.68 -15.68
CA ASN A 140 -7.28 19.43 -16.68
C ASN A 140 -8.25 18.30 -16.28
N ARG A 141 -7.80 17.32 -15.47
CA ARG A 141 -8.62 16.17 -15.06
C ARG A 141 -9.41 16.38 -13.77
N GLY A 142 -9.08 17.41 -12.99
CA GLY A 142 -9.66 17.69 -11.68
C GLY A 142 -9.07 16.86 -10.54
N ASP A 143 -9.47 17.21 -9.32
CA ASP A 143 -8.89 16.69 -8.07
C ASP A 143 -9.13 15.19 -7.84
N TRP A 144 -10.10 14.60 -8.55
CA TRP A 144 -10.42 13.17 -8.46
C TRP A 144 -9.29 12.27 -8.98
N GLN A 145 -8.42 12.79 -9.85
CA GLN A 145 -7.33 12.00 -10.40
C GLN A 145 -6.32 11.65 -9.29
N TYR A 146 -6.02 10.37 -9.14
CA TYR A 146 -5.11 9.83 -8.13
C TYR A 146 -5.52 10.10 -6.67
N HIS A 147 -6.82 10.31 -6.40
CA HIS A 147 -7.28 10.58 -5.04
C HIS A 147 -7.06 9.41 -4.08
N ASP A 148 -7.09 8.17 -4.56
CA ASP A 148 -6.85 7.01 -3.69
C ASP A 148 -5.36 6.82 -3.38
N PHE A 149 -4.48 7.27 -4.29
CA PHE A 149 -3.05 7.39 -3.97
C PHE A 149 -2.81 8.48 -2.90
N GLU A 150 -3.50 9.62 -3.01
CA GLU A 150 -3.44 10.67 -1.99
C GLU A 150 -3.93 10.17 -0.62
N TYR A 151 -5.08 9.47 -0.60
CA TYR A 151 -5.57 8.77 0.59
C TYR A 151 -4.49 7.86 1.18
N LEU A 152 -3.88 7.01 0.35
CA LEU A 152 -2.83 6.10 0.77
C LEU A 152 -1.63 6.84 1.39
N ALA A 153 -1.19 7.94 0.78
CA ALA A 153 -0.07 8.75 1.25
C ALA A 153 -0.35 9.43 2.60
N ILE A 154 -1.55 9.99 2.78
CA ILE A 154 -1.96 10.61 4.04
C ILE A 154 -1.97 9.57 5.16
N HIS A 155 -2.56 8.39 4.91
CA HIS A 155 -2.60 7.31 5.88
C HIS A 155 -1.21 6.77 6.22
N ALA A 156 -0.34 6.63 5.23
CA ALA A 156 1.04 6.21 5.44
C ALA A 156 1.83 7.23 6.27
N ALA A 157 1.66 8.53 6.01
CA ALA A 157 2.29 9.59 6.80
C ALA A 157 1.81 9.59 8.26
N ALA A 158 0.50 9.45 8.48
CA ALA A 158 -0.08 9.34 9.82
C ALA A 158 0.44 8.10 10.57
N TRP A 159 0.54 6.97 9.87
CA TRP A 159 1.09 5.72 10.42
C TRP A 159 2.54 5.87 10.86
N LEU A 160 3.42 6.43 10.02
CA LEU A 160 4.83 6.63 10.36
C LEU A 160 5.02 7.60 11.54
N LYS A 161 4.13 8.59 11.67
CA LYS A 161 4.11 9.49 12.81
C LYS A 161 3.70 8.77 14.10
N ALA A 162 2.72 7.87 14.03
CA ALA A 162 2.28 7.07 15.17
C ALA A 162 3.30 5.98 15.58
N TYR A 163 4.02 5.41 14.61
CA TYR A 163 4.97 4.32 14.81
C TYR A 163 6.37 4.66 14.25
N PRO A 164 7.08 5.65 14.81
CA PRO A 164 8.36 6.13 14.26
C PRO A 164 9.46 5.06 14.25
N ARG A 165 9.35 4.05 15.14
CA ARG A 165 10.28 2.92 15.21
C ARG A 165 9.70 1.63 14.60
N GLY A 166 8.55 1.71 13.93
CA GLY A 166 7.74 0.55 13.54
C GLY A 166 7.12 -0.15 14.76
N ARG A 167 6.70 -1.40 14.58
CA ARG A 167 6.10 -2.24 15.65
C ARG A 167 7.06 -3.26 16.22
N PHE A 168 8.37 -3.00 16.12
CA PHE A 168 9.39 -3.86 16.71
C PHE A 168 9.15 -4.01 18.22
N ASP A 169 9.16 -5.24 18.72
CA ASP A 169 8.87 -5.54 20.12
C ASP A 169 9.83 -4.74 21.03
N PRO A 170 9.32 -3.84 21.90
CA PRO A 170 10.15 -3.03 22.77
C PRO A 170 10.92 -3.86 23.82
N ARG A 171 10.52 -5.11 24.06
CA ARG A 171 11.21 -6.03 24.97
C ARG A 171 12.51 -6.58 24.36
N LEU A 172 12.61 -6.58 23.04
CA LEU A 172 13.81 -7.03 22.34
C LEU A 172 14.79 -5.87 22.24
N LYS A 173 16.07 -6.13 22.56
CA LYS A 173 17.13 -5.15 22.30
C LYS A 173 17.49 -5.21 20.82
N ARG A 174 17.45 -4.05 20.16
CA ARG A 174 18.03 -3.93 18.82
C ARG A 174 19.55 -3.98 18.95
N ASP A 175 20.17 -4.81 18.14
CA ASP A 175 21.62 -4.82 18.04
C ASP A 175 22.09 -3.51 17.38
N ARG A 176 23.27 -3.02 17.79
CA ARG A 176 23.87 -1.85 17.14
C ARG A 176 24.63 -2.35 15.91
N LEU A 177 24.11 -2.05 14.73
CA LEU A 177 24.81 -2.34 13.49
C LEU A 177 26.04 -1.43 13.41
N HIS A 178 27.23 -2.02 13.36
CA HIS A 178 28.45 -1.31 13.01
C HIS A 178 28.45 -1.07 11.50
N ASP A 179 28.53 0.19 11.10
CA ASP A 179 28.69 0.59 9.72
C ASP A 179 30.18 0.81 9.44
N PRO A 180 30.88 -0.15 8.78
CA PRO A 180 32.31 -0.04 8.52
C PRO A 180 32.63 1.03 7.46
N PHE A 181 31.63 1.53 6.73
CA PHE A 181 31.79 2.54 5.68
C PHE A 181 31.49 3.95 6.17
N ALA A 182 30.98 4.12 7.39
CA ALA A 182 30.60 5.41 7.96
C ALA A 182 31.74 6.45 7.96
N GLU A 183 33.00 6.02 8.13
CA GLU A 183 34.17 6.91 8.06
C GLU A 183 34.55 7.25 6.62
N LEU A 184 34.41 6.29 5.69
CA LEU A 184 34.72 6.49 4.27
C LEU A 184 33.73 7.45 3.61
N ASP A 185 32.44 7.31 3.90
CA ASP A 185 31.35 8.12 3.32
C ASP A 185 31.31 9.57 3.87
N GLN A 186 32.01 9.85 4.97
CA GLN A 186 32.20 11.21 5.47
C GLN A 186 33.24 12.01 4.66
N THR A 187 34.03 11.32 3.83
CA THR A 187 35.00 11.97 2.95
C THR A 187 34.25 12.53 1.74
N PRO A 188 34.23 13.86 1.52
CA PRO A 188 33.58 14.42 0.35
C PRO A 188 34.21 13.83 -0.90
N ILE A 189 33.38 13.37 -1.85
CA ILE A 189 33.82 12.93 -3.17
C ILE A 189 34.51 14.14 -3.83
N THR A 190 35.84 14.20 -3.74
CA THR A 190 36.64 15.15 -4.52
C THR A 190 36.38 14.84 -5.98
N ALA A 191 35.76 15.76 -6.71
CA ALA A 191 35.48 15.67 -8.14
C ALA A 191 36.77 15.65 -8.96
N THR A 192 37.53 14.57 -8.87
CA THR A 192 38.77 14.36 -9.62
C THR A 192 38.86 12.89 -9.97
N GLN A 193 38.07 12.46 -10.97
CA GLN A 193 38.35 11.35 -11.89
C GLN A 193 37.13 11.11 -12.80
N CYS A 194 36.79 12.12 -13.60
CA CYS A 194 36.30 11.90 -14.95
C CYS A 194 37.42 12.38 -15.88
N GLU A 195 38.26 11.46 -16.33
CA GLU A 195 39.03 11.58 -17.57
C GLU A 195 38.71 10.36 -18.43
#